data_AF-A0A7K2TI19-F1
#
_entry.id   AF-A0A7K2TI19-F1
#
_cell.length_a   1.000
_cell.length_b   1.000
_cell.length_c   1.000
_cell.angle_alpha   90.00
_cell.angle_beta   90.00
_cell.angle_gamma   90.00
#
_symmetry.space_group_name_H-M   'P 1'
#
loop_
_entity.id
_entity.type
_entity.pdbx_description
1 polymer ?
#
loop_
_entity_poly.entity_id
_entity_poly.type
_entity_poly.pdbx_seq_one_letter_code
_entity_poly.pdbx_strand_id
1 'polypeptide(L)'
;MTEKDAARYARYAEAVSTIVGYPSETMMRAVMAVADAELAEREMPDPLVGRLVACADPSTGRVLAVGKVTEVNRADGSMRLTAMRHDDPDAPHVDADPAALPPGMNWRDHLDAAGGRHDRT
;
A
#
# COMPACT_ATOMS: atom_id res chain seq x y z
N MET A 1 5.20 62.18 -4.97
CA MET A 1 5.68 61.22 -5.97
C MET A 1 5.52 61.91 -7.32
N THR A 2 6.62 62.32 -7.94
CA THR A 2 6.55 63.19 -9.12
C THR A 2 6.39 62.36 -10.39
N GLU A 3 5.79 62.91 -11.44
CA GLU A 3 5.57 62.26 -12.74
C GLU A 3 6.86 61.66 -13.34
N LYS A 4 8.02 62.28 -13.03
CA LYS A 4 9.36 61.79 -13.38
C LYS A 4 9.75 60.50 -12.66
N ASP A 5 9.26 60.27 -11.44
CA ASP A 5 9.52 59.05 -10.68
C ASP A 5 8.74 57.87 -11.30
N ALA A 6 7.47 58.09 -11.68
CA ALA A 6 6.63 57.07 -12.31
C ALA A 6 7.20 56.59 -13.66
N ALA A 7 7.67 57.53 -14.50
CA ALA A 7 8.29 57.18 -15.79
C ALA A 7 9.62 56.43 -15.63
N ARG A 8 10.40 56.74 -14.58
CA ARG A 8 11.63 56.03 -14.26
C ARG A 8 11.33 54.62 -13.75
N TYR A 9 10.33 54.45 -12.90
CA TYR A 9 9.90 53.13 -12.43
C TYR A 9 9.36 52.25 -13.56
N ALA A 10 8.60 52.82 -14.51
CA ALA A 10 8.09 52.08 -15.67
C ALA A 10 9.22 51.51 -16.54
N ARG A 11 10.26 52.30 -16.82
CA ARG A 11 11.44 51.83 -17.58
C ARG A 11 12.24 50.77 -16.84
N TYR A 12 12.35 50.87 -15.52
CA TYR A 12 13.00 49.83 -14.71
C TYR A 12 12.19 48.53 -14.71
N ALA A 13 10.87 48.61 -14.60
CA ALA A 13 10.00 47.42 -14.65
C ALA A 13 10.07 46.72 -16.01
N GLU A 14 10.10 47.48 -17.11
CA GLU A 14 10.28 46.94 -18.46
C GLU A 14 11.66 46.28 -18.63
N ALA A 15 12.73 46.93 -18.16
CA ALA A 15 14.09 46.37 -18.21
C ALA A 15 14.23 45.09 -17.38
N VAL A 16 13.66 45.06 -16.18
CA VAL A 16 13.66 43.86 -15.32
C VAL A 16 12.82 42.75 -15.93
N SER A 17 11.65 43.06 -16.50
CA SER A 17 10.82 42.09 -17.24
C SER A 17 11.57 41.45 -18.41
N THR A 18 12.37 42.26 -19.13
CA THR A 18 13.14 41.81 -20.31
C THR A 18 14.40 41.01 -19.92
N ILE A 19 15.03 41.34 -18.78
CA ILE A 19 16.26 40.68 -18.31
C ILE A 19 15.96 39.39 -17.55
N VAL A 20 14.96 39.41 -16.68
CA VAL A 20 14.62 38.27 -15.81
C VAL A 20 13.71 37.28 -16.53
N GLY A 21 13.05 37.70 -17.61
CA GLY A 21 12.20 36.85 -18.43
C GLY A 21 11.13 36.19 -17.58
N TYR A 22 10.02 36.90 -17.33
CA TYR A 22 8.89 36.29 -16.63
C TYR A 22 8.56 34.95 -17.30
N PRO A 23 8.55 33.84 -16.54
CA PRO A 23 8.25 32.55 -17.13
C PRO A 23 6.87 32.67 -17.78
N SER A 24 6.76 32.20 -19.02
CA SER A 24 5.48 32.20 -19.72
C SER A 24 4.46 31.46 -18.88
N GLU A 25 3.18 31.81 -19.01
CA GLU A 25 2.10 31.10 -18.32
C GLU A 25 2.17 29.58 -18.60
N THR A 26 2.57 29.20 -19.82
CA THR A 26 2.83 27.83 -20.22
C THR A 26 3.94 27.17 -19.39
N MET A 27 5.05 27.88 -19.15
CA MET A 27 6.15 27.38 -18.34
C MET A 27 5.75 27.24 -16.87
N MET A 28 5.03 28.21 -16.31
CA MET A 28 4.50 28.12 -14.93
C MET A 28 3.53 26.95 -14.77
N ARG A 29 2.63 26.73 -15.73
CA ARG A 29 1.72 25.57 -15.73
C ARG A 29 2.48 24.25 -15.83
N ALA A 30 3.52 24.17 -16.65
CA ALA A 30 4.36 22.97 -16.75
C ALA A 30 5.10 22.68 -15.44
N VAL A 31 5.67 23.70 -14.79
CA VAL A 31 6.36 23.55 -13.50
C VAL A 31 5.40 23.11 -12.39
N MET A 32 4.21 23.72 -12.31
CA MET A 32 3.19 23.30 -11.34
C MET A 32 2.69 21.88 -11.60
N ALA A 33 2.45 21.51 -12.87
CA ALA A 33 2.05 20.15 -13.22
C ALA A 33 3.10 19.09 -12.85
N VAL A 34 4.39 19.42 -13.00
CA VAL A 34 5.49 18.56 -12.53
C VAL A 34 5.48 18.46 -11.00
N ALA A 35 5.31 19.58 -10.29
CA ALA A 35 5.24 19.57 -8.83
C ALA A 35 4.03 18.77 -8.30
N ASP A 36 2.88 18.89 -8.96
CA ASP A 36 1.67 18.14 -8.64
C ASP A 36 1.85 16.64 -8.93
N ALA A 37 2.54 16.28 -10.02
CA ALA A 37 2.86 14.89 -10.33
C ALA A 37 3.83 14.26 -9.31
N GLU A 38 4.88 15.00 -8.94
CA GLU A 38 5.84 14.58 -7.89
C GLU A 38 5.17 14.45 -6.52
N LEU A 39 4.21 15.33 -6.21
CA LEU A 39 3.39 15.22 -5.00
C LEU A 39 2.46 14.00 -5.07
N ALA A 40 1.81 13.77 -6.21
CA ALA A 40 0.94 12.62 -6.41
C ALA A 40 1.71 11.29 -6.31
N GLU A 41 2.93 11.20 -6.87
CA GLU A 41 3.79 10.03 -6.72
C GLU A 41 4.21 9.77 -5.27
N ARG A 42 4.39 10.84 -4.47
CA ARG A 42 4.65 10.74 -3.04
C ARG A 42 3.43 10.29 -2.23
N GLU A 43 2.23 10.63 -2.70
CA GLU A 43 0.97 10.34 -2.02
C GLU A 43 0.35 8.99 -2.43
N MET A 44 0.89 8.33 -3.45
CA MET A 44 0.43 6.98 -3.81
C MET A 44 0.75 6.00 -2.68
N PRO A 45 -0.27 5.34 -2.09
CA PRO A 45 -0.04 4.34 -1.05
C PRO A 45 0.81 3.20 -1.63
N ASP A 46 1.71 2.68 -0.80
CA ASP A 46 2.59 1.58 -1.20
C ASP A 46 1.74 0.41 -1.77
N PRO A 47 2.16 -0.22 -2.89
CA PRO A 47 1.40 -1.31 -3.54
C PRO A 47 1.11 -2.51 -2.63
N LEU A 48 1.85 -2.67 -1.52
CA LEU A 48 1.60 -3.69 -0.51
C LEU A 48 0.44 -3.33 0.42
N VAL A 49 0.11 -2.05 0.60
CA VAL A 49 -1.03 -1.63 1.44
C VAL A 49 -2.32 -2.24 0.90
N GLY A 50 -3.05 -2.90 1.79
CA GLY A 50 -4.28 -3.63 1.47
C GLY A 50 -4.07 -5.08 1.04
N ARG A 51 -2.83 -5.53 0.80
CA ARG A 51 -2.51 -6.92 0.46
C ARG A 51 -2.48 -7.80 1.71
N LEU A 52 -2.74 -9.09 1.49
CA LEU A 52 -2.51 -10.12 2.49
C LEU A 52 -1.08 -10.61 2.40
N VAL A 53 -0.41 -10.68 3.54
CA VAL A 53 0.96 -11.16 3.66
C VAL A 53 1.05 -12.19 4.78
N ALA A 54 1.98 -13.14 4.62
CA ALA A 54 2.37 -14.09 5.65
C ALA A 54 3.80 -13.78 6.08
N CYS A 55 4.00 -13.60 7.38
CA CYS A 55 5.32 -13.48 7.99
C CYS A 55 5.78 -14.88 8.37
N ALA A 56 6.88 -15.35 7.76
CA ALA A 56 7.46 -16.65 8.06
C ALA A 56 8.82 -16.51 8.76
N ASP A 57 9.10 -17.43 9.67
CA ASP A 57 10.45 -17.62 10.21
C ASP A 57 11.38 -18.07 9.06
N PRO A 58 12.44 -17.32 8.74
CA PRO A 58 13.33 -17.65 7.62
C PRO A 58 14.13 -18.93 7.84
N SER A 59 14.31 -19.37 9.09
CA SER A 59 15.08 -20.56 9.42
C SER A 59 14.28 -21.86 9.29
N THR A 60 12.97 -21.80 9.58
CA THR A 60 12.08 -22.98 9.59
C THR A 60 11.03 -22.96 8.48
N GLY A 61 10.80 -21.80 7.85
CA GLY A 61 9.70 -21.59 6.91
C GLY A 61 8.32 -21.54 7.57
N ARG A 62 8.23 -21.62 8.91
CA ARG A 62 6.96 -21.62 9.65
C ARG A 62 6.32 -20.24 9.58
N VAL A 63 5.03 -20.19 9.22
CA VAL A 63 4.25 -18.96 9.27
C VAL A 63 3.99 -18.57 10.72
N LEU A 64 4.44 -17.38 11.10
CA LEU A 64 4.29 -16.79 12.43
C LEU A 64 3.05 -15.89 12.52
N ALA A 65 2.70 -15.23 11.43
CA ALA A 65 1.52 -14.36 11.36
C ALA A 65 1.02 -14.25 9.92
N VAL A 66 -0.28 -14.05 9.77
CA VAL A 66 -0.92 -13.66 8.51
C VAL A 66 -1.75 -12.41 8.78
N GLY A 67 -1.68 -11.43 7.88
CA GLY A 67 -2.44 -10.21 8.07
C GLY A 67 -2.56 -9.35 6.83
N LYS A 68 -3.46 -8.37 6.92
CA LYS A 68 -3.62 -7.35 5.90
C LYS A 68 -2.67 -6.20 6.21
N VAL A 69 -1.86 -5.79 5.24
CA VAL A 69 -0.97 -4.64 5.38
C VAL A 69 -1.82 -3.38 5.44
N THR A 70 -1.62 -2.57 6.47
CA THR A 70 -2.32 -1.28 6.64
C THR A 70 -1.41 -0.09 6.35
N GLU A 71 -0.12 -0.22 6.64
CA GLU A 71 0.88 0.84 6.40
C GLU A 71 2.23 0.21 6.04
N VAL A 72 2.97 0.90 5.17
CA VAL A 72 4.37 0.58 4.84
C VAL A 72 5.17 1.86 4.96
N ASN A 73 6.27 1.81 5.70
CA ASN A 73 7.23 2.89 5.76
C ASN A 73 8.55 2.43 5.11
N ARG A 74 8.84 2.96 3.93
CA ARG A 74 10.07 2.60 3.20
C ARG A 74 11.32 3.28 3.74
N ALA A 75 11.18 4.39 4.46
CA ALA A 75 12.34 5.11 5.01
C ALA A 75 13.01 4.33 6.14
N ASP A 76 12.23 3.59 6.94
CA ASP A 76 12.72 2.75 8.03
C ASP A 76 12.65 1.24 7.71
N GLY A 77 12.11 0.87 6.55
CA GLY A 77 11.96 -0.53 6.13
C GLY A 77 10.93 -1.30 6.95
N SER A 78 9.98 -0.61 7.60
CA SER A 78 8.98 -1.23 8.46
C SER A 78 7.61 -1.38 7.79
N MET A 79 6.83 -2.34 8.28
CA MET A 79 5.47 -2.63 7.80
C MET A 79 4.54 -2.89 8.98
N ARG A 80 3.34 -2.30 8.92
CA ARG A 80 2.26 -2.56 9.87
C ARG A 80 1.19 -3.40 9.21
N LEU A 81 0.74 -4.43 9.91
CA LEU A 81 -0.31 -5.32 9.47
C LEU A 81 -1.35 -5.53 10.57
N THR A 82 -2.61 -5.62 10.18
CA THR A 82 -3.68 -6.13 11.04
C THR A 82 -3.63 -7.65 10.97
N ALA A 83 -3.20 -8.28 12.06
CA ALA A 83 -3.14 -9.72 12.17
C ALA A 83 -4.55 -10.30 12.04
N MET A 84 -4.71 -11.25 11.13
CA MET A 84 -5.87 -12.13 11.13
C MET A 84 -5.58 -13.23 12.14
N ARG A 85 -6.56 -13.53 12.98
CA ARG A 85 -6.43 -14.60 13.97
C ARG A 85 -6.19 -15.90 13.21
N HIS A 86 -4.94 -16.34 13.17
CA HIS A 86 -4.60 -17.68 12.77
C HIS A 86 -4.92 -18.55 13.98
N ASP A 87 -5.76 -19.55 13.82
CA ASP A 87 -5.98 -20.54 14.89
C ASP A 87 -4.64 -21.17 15.24
N ASP A 88 -4.44 -21.34 16.55
CA ASP A 88 -3.19 -21.76 17.16
C ASP A 88 -2.76 -23.11 16.55
N PRO A 89 -1.56 -23.23 15.93
CA PRO A 89 -1.07 -24.50 15.39
C PRO A 89 -0.87 -25.59 16.45
N ASP A 90 -0.90 -25.24 17.74
CA ASP A 90 -0.81 -26.18 18.87
C ASP A 90 -2.18 -26.71 19.35
N ALA A 91 -3.29 -26.31 18.72
CA ALA A 91 -4.54 -27.02 18.89
C ALA A 91 -4.48 -28.29 18.00
N PRO A 92 -4.52 -29.51 18.56
CA PRO A 92 -4.62 -30.70 17.74
C PRO A 92 -5.94 -30.64 16.96
N HIS A 93 -5.85 -30.28 15.67
CA HIS A 93 -6.94 -30.49 14.74
C HIS A 93 -7.07 -32.00 14.58
N VAL A 94 -8.07 -32.57 15.26
CA VAL A 94 -8.45 -33.99 15.16
C VAL A 94 -8.69 -34.38 13.69
N ASP A 95 -9.05 -33.41 12.85
CA ASP A 95 -9.29 -33.58 11.41
C ASP A 95 -8.03 -33.49 10.53
N ALA A 96 -6.83 -33.35 11.10
CA ALA A 96 -5.59 -33.20 10.32
C ALA A 96 -4.79 -34.50 10.14
N ASP A 97 -5.06 -35.55 10.92
CA ASP A 97 -4.36 -36.82 10.83
C ASP A 97 -5.21 -37.91 10.14
N PRO A 98 -4.92 -38.28 8.88
CA PRO A 98 -5.64 -39.36 8.21
C PRO A 98 -5.43 -40.74 8.87
N ALA A 99 -4.41 -40.91 9.72
CA ALA A 99 -4.19 -42.13 10.49
C ALA A 99 -5.05 -42.20 11.77
N ALA A 100 -5.65 -41.09 12.19
CA ALA A 100 -6.58 -41.03 13.32
C ALA A 100 -8.03 -41.39 12.93
N LEU A 101 -8.27 -41.68 11.64
CA LEU A 101 -9.59 -42.11 11.17
C LEU A 101 -9.99 -43.48 11.72
N PRO A 102 -11.28 -43.69 12.05
CA PRO A 102 -11.79 -45.02 12.37
C PRO A 102 -11.44 -46.03 11.27
N PRO A 103 -11.11 -47.29 11.61
CA PRO A 103 -10.79 -48.32 10.62
C PRO A 103 -11.93 -48.47 9.61
N GLY A 104 -11.60 -48.25 8.33
CA GLY A 104 -12.56 -48.33 7.22
C GLY A 104 -13.26 -47.02 6.85
N MET A 105 -13.01 -45.92 7.56
CA MET A 105 -13.49 -44.59 7.18
C MET A 105 -12.55 -43.96 6.14
N ASN A 106 -13.11 -43.51 5.01
CA ASN A 106 -12.33 -42.81 4.00
C ASN A 106 -12.21 -41.32 4.35
N TRP A 107 -11.15 -40.67 3.88
CA TRP A 107 -10.85 -39.26 4.16
C TRP A 107 -11.92 -38.28 3.64
N ARG A 108 -12.58 -38.60 2.52
CA ARG A 108 -13.65 -37.77 1.95
C ARG A 108 -14.90 -37.76 2.83
N ASP A 109 -15.33 -38.94 3.26
CA ASP A 109 -16.51 -39.12 4.10
C ASP A 109 -16.30 -38.46 5.47
N HIS A 110 -15.07 -38.45 5.97
CA HIS A 110 -14.70 -37.74 7.19
C HIS A 110 -14.88 -36.22 7.05
N LEU A 111 -14.39 -35.64 5.94
CA LEU A 111 -14.55 -34.22 5.65
C LEU A 111 -16.03 -33.84 5.44
N ASP A 112 -16.80 -34.69 4.77
CA ASP A 112 -18.24 -34.47 4.53
C ASP A 112 -19.05 -34.59 5.84
N ALA A 113 -18.65 -35.49 6.76
CA ALA A 113 -19.29 -35.66 8.07
C ALA A 113 -18.96 -34.51 9.03
N ALA A 114 -17.76 -33.93 8.94
CA ALA A 114 -17.31 -32.81 9.77
C ALA A 114 -17.89 -31.44 9.32
N GLY A 115 -18.44 -31.34 8.11
CA GLY A 115 -18.77 -30.04 7.51
C GLY A 115 -19.82 -30.05 6.39
N GLY A 116 -21.00 -30.61 6.62
CA GLY A 116 -22.28 -30.06 6.13
C GLY A 116 -22.58 -30.11 4.62
N ARG A 117 -23.51 -31.00 4.26
CA ARG A 117 -24.56 -30.87 3.21
C ARG A 117 -24.40 -29.67 2.26
N HIS A 118 -23.77 -29.88 1.10
CA HIS A 118 -24.02 -29.04 -0.07
C HIS A 118 -25.41 -29.39 -0.64
N ASP A 119 -26.44 -28.68 -0.18
CA ASP A 119 -27.71 -28.63 -0.89
C ASP A 119 -27.45 -28.05 -2.28
N ARG A 120 -27.70 -28.86 -3.30
CA ARG A 120 -27.63 -28.49 -4.70
C ARG A 120 -29.04 -28.62 -5.29
N THR A 121 -29.83 -27.56 -5.16
CA THR A 121 -30.96 -27.22 -6.04
C THR A 121 -31.10 -25.71 -6.08
#